data_AF-A0A4R8A6Y8-F1
#
_entry.id   AF-A0A4R8A6Y8-F1
#
_cell.length_a   1.000
_cell.length_b   1.000
_cell.length_c   1.000
_cell.angle_alpha   90.00
_cell.angle_beta   90.00
_cell.angle_gamma   90.00
#
_symmetry.space_group_name_H-M   'P 1'
#
loop_
_entity.id
_entity.type
_entity.pdbx_description
1 polymer ?
#
loop_
_entity_poly.entity_id
_entity_poly.type
_entity_poly.pdbx_seq_one_letter_code
_entity_poly.pdbx_strand_id
1 'polypeptide(L)'
;MKNSKEIINTAISNTHFVLSKNKDTRNISKYMKYLFLFYFIASTIIYIYQSIMRINGLYQSELYYSIYRIMLISFYIVIPCLYYYLVKRNKMNLSDKNFLHSFMIIPILLSFNSLVFILIYYFDSIIMYYMHLMIPLEVIIMIAAFLLIYNFTKRKTFLLPIIFLLIYFACVVYVRITMETAVELTDYFLFIVKMNDCFVWFADFNIIPIISLLYCWLLLRSAKDVD
;
A
#
# COMPACT_ATOMS: atom_id res chain seq x y z
N MET A 1 -22.71 -2.91 -30.07
CA MET A 1 -23.60 -3.87 -29.36
C MET A 1 -22.76 -5.06 -28.91
N LYS A 2 -22.82 -5.47 -27.63
CA LYS A 2 -22.16 -6.71 -27.19
C LYS A 2 -22.84 -7.90 -27.86
N ASN A 3 -22.05 -8.82 -28.40
CA ASN A 3 -22.54 -10.01 -29.10
C ASN A 3 -23.35 -10.87 -28.12
N SER A 4 -24.58 -11.26 -28.46
CA SER A 4 -25.50 -11.98 -27.56
C SER A 4 -24.90 -13.29 -27.04
N LYS A 5 -24.03 -13.92 -27.84
CA LYS A 5 -23.24 -15.09 -27.44
C LYS A 5 -22.25 -14.81 -26.30
N GLU A 6 -21.63 -13.61 -26.26
CA GLU A 6 -20.76 -13.21 -25.14
C GLU A 6 -21.56 -13.02 -23.86
N ILE A 7 -22.77 -12.44 -23.95
CA ILE A 7 -23.62 -12.20 -22.78
C ILE A 7 -24.03 -13.53 -22.16
N ILE A 8 -24.46 -14.48 -22.99
CA ILE A 8 -24.86 -15.83 -22.56
C ILE A 8 -23.67 -16.59 -21.94
N ASN A 9 -22.50 -16.57 -22.57
CA ASN A 9 -21.31 -17.22 -22.01
C ASN A 9 -20.88 -16.59 -20.68
N THR A 10 -21.01 -15.26 -20.54
CA THR A 10 -20.73 -14.57 -19.28
C THR A 10 -21.72 -14.96 -18.19
N ALA A 11 -23.01 -15.10 -18.53
CA ALA A 11 -24.04 -15.53 -17.61
C ALA A 11 -23.79 -16.98 -17.13
N ILE A 12 -23.51 -17.91 -18.04
CA ILE A 12 -23.19 -19.31 -17.72
C ILE A 12 -21.96 -19.40 -16.81
N SER A 13 -20.90 -18.64 -17.11
CA SER A 13 -19.70 -18.56 -16.27
C SER A 13 -20.01 -18.03 -14.86
N ASN A 14 -20.87 -17.02 -14.74
CA ASN A 14 -21.27 -16.48 -13.44
C ASN A 14 -22.08 -17.49 -12.62
N THR A 15 -22.95 -18.28 -13.27
CA THR A 15 -23.75 -19.31 -12.59
C THR A 15 -22.88 -20.48 -12.12
N HIS A 16 -21.94 -20.96 -12.94
CA HIS A 16 -20.98 -21.98 -12.52
C HIS A 16 -20.04 -21.48 -11.42
N PHE A 17 -19.70 -20.18 -11.42
CA PHE A 17 -18.89 -19.58 -10.36
C PHE A 17 -19.59 -19.59 -8.99
N VAL A 18 -20.92 -19.36 -8.94
CA VAL A 18 -21.69 -19.47 -7.68
C VAL A 18 -21.64 -20.90 -7.11
N LEU A 19 -21.51 -21.90 -8.00
CA LEU A 19 -21.48 -23.32 -7.63
C LEU A 19 -20.05 -23.85 -7.35
N SER A 20 -19.00 -23.23 -7.90
CA SER A 20 -17.61 -23.70 -7.74
C SER A 20 -16.96 -23.20 -6.44
N LYS A 21 -16.42 -24.12 -5.62
CA LYS A 21 -15.69 -23.80 -4.38
C LYS A 21 -14.33 -23.12 -4.62
N ASN A 22 -13.71 -23.31 -5.79
CA ASN A 22 -12.44 -22.68 -6.15
C ASN A 22 -12.68 -21.37 -6.90
N LYS A 23 -12.37 -20.24 -6.24
CA LYS A 23 -12.45 -18.91 -6.86
C LYS A 23 -11.23 -18.67 -7.75
N ASP A 24 -11.44 -18.41 -9.04
CA ASP A 24 -10.38 -17.94 -9.92
C ASP A 24 -9.88 -16.57 -9.45
N THR A 25 -8.59 -16.46 -9.14
CA THR A 25 -7.96 -15.23 -8.61
C THR A 25 -7.12 -14.51 -9.66
N ARG A 26 -7.12 -14.97 -10.92
CA ARG A 26 -6.28 -14.40 -12.00
C ARG A 26 -6.45 -12.91 -12.18
N ASN A 27 -7.70 -12.43 -12.21
CA ASN A 27 -7.98 -11.01 -12.38
C ASN A 27 -7.43 -10.23 -11.18
N ILE A 28 -7.72 -10.66 -9.96
CA ILE A 28 -7.28 -9.99 -8.73
C ILE A 28 -5.75 -9.96 -8.64
N SER A 29 -5.06 -11.07 -8.95
CA SER A 29 -3.59 -11.13 -9.02
C SER A 29 -3.03 -10.07 -9.98
N LYS A 30 -3.64 -9.93 -11.16
CA LYS A 30 -3.25 -8.90 -12.14
C LYS A 30 -3.40 -7.48 -11.59
N TYR A 31 -4.46 -7.19 -10.83
CA TYR A 31 -4.64 -5.88 -10.19
C TYR A 31 -3.63 -5.63 -9.08
N MET A 32 -3.34 -6.62 -8.24
CA MET A 32 -2.31 -6.49 -7.20
C MET A 32 -0.94 -6.21 -7.82
N LYS A 33 -0.62 -6.85 -8.96
CA LYS A 33 0.59 -6.55 -9.72
C LYS A 33 0.64 -5.08 -10.16
N TYR A 34 -0.44 -4.56 -10.75
CA TYR A 34 -0.47 -3.17 -11.20
C TYR A 34 -0.34 -2.21 -10.02
N LEU A 35 -1.03 -2.49 -8.91
CA LEU A 35 -0.96 -1.64 -7.73
C LEU A 35 0.46 -1.62 -7.16
N PHE A 36 1.08 -2.79 -6.99
CA PHE A 36 2.49 -2.92 -6.63
C PHE A 36 3.40 -2.10 -7.56
N LEU A 37 3.26 -2.24 -8.88
CA LEU A 37 4.10 -1.55 -9.84
C LEU A 37 3.94 -0.02 -9.76
N PHE A 38 2.72 0.48 -9.61
CA PHE A 38 2.50 1.92 -9.50
C PHE A 38 3.12 2.51 -8.23
N TYR A 39 2.93 1.86 -7.07
CA TYR A 39 3.59 2.30 -5.83
C TYR A 39 5.11 2.20 -5.94
N PHE A 40 5.64 1.11 -6.49
CA PHE A 40 7.08 0.93 -6.67
C PHE A 40 7.69 2.02 -7.56
N ILE A 41 7.08 2.32 -8.71
CA ILE A 41 7.55 3.35 -9.63
C ILE A 41 7.47 4.74 -8.97
N ALA A 42 6.35 5.09 -8.34
CA ALA A 42 6.18 6.37 -7.65
C ALA A 42 7.26 6.57 -6.58
N SER A 43 7.41 5.61 -5.66
CA SER A 43 8.42 5.66 -4.61
C SER A 43 9.85 5.72 -5.14
N THR A 44 10.15 4.99 -6.22
CA THR A 44 11.48 5.01 -6.85
C THR A 44 11.80 6.39 -7.43
N ILE A 45 10.84 7.03 -8.11
CA ILE A 45 11.04 8.37 -8.67
C ILE A 45 11.27 9.39 -7.54
N ILE A 46 10.49 9.31 -6.46
CA ILE A 46 10.64 10.18 -5.28
C ILE A 46 12.02 9.99 -4.64
N TYR A 47 12.47 8.75 -4.48
CA TYR A 47 13.80 8.43 -3.96
C TYR A 47 14.93 8.99 -4.82
N ILE A 48 14.85 8.81 -6.14
CA ILE A 48 15.84 9.35 -7.08
C ILE A 48 15.90 10.87 -6.97
N TYR A 49 14.75 11.54 -6.95
CA TYR A 49 14.67 12.99 -6.79
C TYR A 49 15.34 13.47 -5.49
N GLN A 50 15.02 12.84 -4.36
CA GLN A 50 15.63 13.18 -3.07
C GLN A 50 17.15 12.97 -3.06
N SER A 51 17.61 11.88 -3.70
CA SER A 51 19.03 11.57 -3.82
C SER A 51 19.77 12.62 -4.65
N ILE A 52 19.22 13.02 -5.80
CA ILE A 52 19.80 14.07 -6.66
C ILE A 52 19.88 15.40 -5.91
N MET A 53 18.81 15.79 -5.21
CA MET A 53 18.78 17.04 -4.46
C MET A 53 19.77 17.05 -3.29
N ARG A 54 19.99 15.90 -2.64
CA ARG A 54 21.02 15.74 -1.60
C ARG A 54 22.44 15.89 -2.15
N ILE A 55 22.74 15.26 -3.30
CA ILE A 55 24.07 15.35 -3.94
C ILE A 55 24.38 16.80 -4.36
N ASN A 56 23.37 17.51 -4.86
CA ASN A 56 23.51 18.90 -5.29
C ASN A 56 23.48 19.93 -4.14
N GLY A 57 23.38 19.49 -2.87
CA GLY A 57 23.31 20.38 -1.72
C GLY A 57 22.03 21.20 -1.61
N LEU A 58 20.97 20.83 -2.36
CA LEU A 58 19.68 21.52 -2.39
C LEU A 58 18.61 20.87 -1.50
N TYR A 59 18.98 19.79 -0.80
CA TYR A 59 18.09 19.13 0.16
C TYR A 59 17.64 20.10 1.25
N GLN A 60 16.35 20.09 1.58
CA GLN A 60 15.70 21.04 2.51
C GLN A 60 15.57 22.49 2.03
N SER A 61 15.94 22.82 0.79
CA SER A 61 15.60 24.13 0.21
C SER A 61 14.09 24.31 -0.01
N GLU A 62 13.62 25.55 -0.11
CA GLU A 62 12.20 25.82 -0.46
C GLU A 62 11.81 25.21 -1.81
N LEU A 63 12.73 25.23 -2.78
CA LEU A 63 12.55 24.65 -4.10
C LEU A 63 12.43 23.11 -4.01
N TYR A 64 13.24 22.48 -3.14
CA TYR A 64 13.11 21.05 -2.85
C TYR A 64 11.70 20.70 -2.34
N TYR A 65 11.25 21.36 -1.28
CA TYR A 65 9.94 21.04 -0.69
C TYR A 65 8.77 21.33 -1.63
N SER A 66 8.88 22.36 -2.46
CA SER A 66 7.83 22.72 -3.42
C SER A 66 7.68 21.67 -4.51
N ILE A 67 8.78 21.24 -5.13
CA ILE A 67 8.75 20.19 -6.16
C ILE A 67 8.37 18.83 -5.53
N TYR A 68 8.93 18.49 -4.36
CA TYR A 68 8.63 17.25 -3.66
C TYR A 68 7.11 17.09 -3.38
N ARG A 69 6.45 18.16 -2.90
CA ARG A 69 5.00 18.16 -2.67
C ARG A 69 4.20 17.95 -3.95
N ILE A 70 4.56 18.62 -5.04
CA ILE A 70 3.90 18.45 -6.34
C ILE A 70 4.04 17.00 -6.84
N MET A 71 5.25 16.42 -6.70
CA MET A 71 5.50 15.03 -7.07
C MET A 71 4.65 14.05 -6.25
N LEU A 72 4.61 14.21 -4.93
CA LEU A 72 3.76 13.39 -4.06
C LEU A 72 2.28 13.46 -4.46
N ILE A 73 1.73 14.67 -4.61
CA ILE A 73 0.33 14.89 -5.03
C ILE A 73 0.06 14.21 -6.37
N SER A 74 0.89 14.49 -7.38
CA SER A 74 0.68 13.99 -8.73
C SER A 74 0.76 12.46 -8.79
N PHE A 75 1.75 11.84 -8.15
CA PHE A 75 1.89 10.38 -8.20
C PHE A 75 0.79 9.68 -7.38
N TYR A 76 0.56 10.07 -6.13
CA TYR A 76 -0.35 9.34 -5.25
C TYR A 76 -1.83 9.59 -5.55
N ILE A 77 -2.22 10.69 -6.21
CA ILE A 77 -3.60 10.84 -6.73
C ILE A 77 -3.83 9.96 -7.97
N VAL A 78 -2.82 9.77 -8.81
CA VAL A 78 -2.94 9.00 -10.04
C VAL A 78 -3.16 7.51 -9.76
N ILE A 79 -2.60 6.95 -8.68
CA ILE A 79 -2.75 5.54 -8.31
C ILE A 79 -4.23 5.10 -8.16
N PRO A 80 -5.07 5.72 -7.30
CA PRO A 80 -6.47 5.33 -7.16
C PRO A 80 -7.28 5.61 -8.43
N CYS A 81 -6.95 6.67 -9.19
CA CYS A 81 -7.60 6.95 -10.48
C CYS A 81 -7.33 5.85 -11.51
N LEU A 82 -6.06 5.41 -11.64
CA LEU A 82 -5.69 4.30 -12.52
C LEU A 82 -6.31 2.98 -12.06
N TYR A 83 -6.33 2.73 -10.75
CA TYR A 83 -7.00 1.55 -10.19
C TYR A 83 -8.47 1.52 -10.59
N TYR A 84 -9.21 2.61 -10.34
CA TYR A 84 -10.62 2.72 -10.70
C TYR A 84 -10.86 2.51 -12.20
N TYR A 85 -10.04 3.16 -13.04
CA TYR A 85 -10.11 3.02 -14.49
C TYR A 85 -9.94 1.56 -14.94
N LEU A 86 -8.93 0.88 -14.41
CA LEU A 86 -8.64 -0.52 -14.75
C LEU A 86 -9.80 -1.44 -14.31
N VAL A 87 -10.34 -1.26 -13.11
CA VAL A 87 -11.46 -2.05 -12.58
C VAL A 87 -12.72 -1.87 -13.43
N LYS A 88 -12.98 -0.65 -13.92
CA LYS A 88 -14.17 -0.36 -14.75
C LYS A 88 -14.07 -0.92 -16.16
N ARG A 89 -12.89 -0.90 -16.78
CA ARG A 89 -12.69 -1.22 -18.20
C ARG A 89 -12.63 -2.72 -18.52
N ASN A 90 -12.06 -3.52 -17.63
CA ASN A 90 -11.78 -4.93 -17.92
C ASN A 90 -13.03 -5.81 -17.75
N LYS A 91 -13.23 -6.75 -18.70
CA LYS A 91 -14.25 -7.81 -18.56
C LYS A 91 -13.80 -8.77 -17.45
N MET A 92 -14.60 -8.94 -16.42
CA MET A 92 -14.34 -9.80 -15.27
C MET A 92 -15.65 -10.33 -14.69
N ASN A 93 -15.57 -11.39 -13.90
CA ASN A 93 -16.73 -11.98 -13.21
C ASN A 93 -17.28 -10.98 -12.18
N LEU A 94 -18.58 -11.08 -11.89
CA LEU A 94 -19.27 -10.15 -10.98
C LEU A 94 -18.65 -10.16 -9.57
N SER A 95 -18.21 -11.33 -9.11
CA SER A 95 -17.53 -11.52 -7.82
C SER A 95 -16.24 -10.73 -7.69
N ASP A 96 -15.36 -10.83 -8.70
CA ASP A 96 -14.06 -10.15 -8.73
C ASP A 96 -14.29 -8.65 -8.79
N LYS A 97 -15.27 -8.22 -9.58
CA LYS A 97 -15.63 -6.82 -9.73
C LYS A 97 -16.12 -6.23 -8.41
N ASN A 98 -17.02 -6.92 -7.72
CA ASN A 98 -17.54 -6.48 -6.43
C ASN A 98 -16.41 -6.43 -5.38
N PHE A 99 -15.55 -7.45 -5.35
CA PHE A 99 -14.38 -7.45 -4.47
C PHE A 99 -13.44 -6.28 -4.75
N LEU A 100 -13.04 -6.07 -6.01
CA LEU A 100 -12.13 -4.97 -6.39
C LEU A 100 -12.75 -3.59 -6.15
N HIS A 101 -14.07 -3.46 -6.30
CA HIS A 101 -14.76 -2.22 -5.95
C HIS A 101 -14.69 -1.95 -4.44
N SER A 102 -14.93 -2.95 -3.60
CA SER A 102 -14.76 -2.80 -2.15
C SER A 102 -13.29 -2.61 -1.75
N PHE A 103 -12.36 -3.29 -2.43
CA PHE A 103 -10.93 -3.20 -2.19
C PHE A 103 -10.36 -1.83 -2.58
N MET A 104 -11.05 -1.03 -3.39
CA MET A 104 -10.67 0.33 -3.77
C MET A 104 -10.39 1.25 -2.58
N ILE A 105 -10.95 0.96 -1.41
CA ILE A 105 -10.63 1.70 -0.18
C ILE A 105 -9.13 1.62 0.17
N ILE A 106 -8.47 0.49 -0.09
CA ILE A 106 -7.05 0.27 0.24
C ILE A 106 -6.12 1.20 -0.55
N PRO A 107 -6.14 1.26 -1.90
CA PRO A 107 -5.29 2.18 -2.63
C PRO A 107 -5.59 3.64 -2.31
N ILE A 108 -6.86 3.99 -2.02
CA ILE A 108 -7.23 5.35 -1.57
C ILE A 108 -6.57 5.67 -0.23
N LEU A 109 -6.70 4.79 0.77
CA LEU A 109 -6.13 5.01 2.10
C LEU A 109 -4.60 5.08 2.07
N LEU A 110 -3.94 4.21 1.31
CA LEU A 110 -2.47 4.24 1.14
C LEU A 110 -2.02 5.54 0.48
N SER A 111 -2.71 5.98 -0.58
CA SER A 111 -2.40 7.25 -1.25
C SER A 111 -2.65 8.44 -0.34
N PHE A 112 -3.73 8.41 0.45
CA PHE A 112 -4.02 9.42 1.45
C PHE A 112 -2.91 9.48 2.50
N ASN A 113 -2.45 8.33 3.03
CA ASN A 113 -1.36 8.26 4.00
C ASN A 113 -0.10 8.98 3.50
N SER A 114 0.29 8.77 2.24
CA SER A 114 1.44 9.47 1.64
C SER A 114 1.23 10.97 1.42
N LEU A 115 -0.01 11.44 1.44
CA LEU A 115 -0.37 12.86 1.29
C LEU A 115 -0.60 13.57 2.63
N VAL A 116 -0.72 12.82 3.74
CA VAL A 116 -0.99 13.38 5.09
C VAL A 116 0.03 14.46 5.46
N PHE A 117 1.32 14.24 5.19
CA PHE A 117 2.38 15.23 5.50
C PHE A 117 2.17 16.58 4.79
N ILE A 118 1.63 16.55 3.57
CA ILE A 118 1.31 17.77 2.81
C ILE A 118 0.12 18.48 3.43
N LEU A 119 -0.90 17.73 3.86
CA LEU A 119 -2.07 18.29 4.51
C LEU A 119 -1.69 18.93 5.85
N ILE A 120 -0.82 18.29 6.64
CA ILE A 120 -0.31 18.86 7.90
C ILE A 120 0.33 20.23 7.67
N TYR A 121 1.14 20.38 6.61
CA TYR A 121 1.78 21.65 6.28
C TYR A 121 0.77 22.79 6.04
N TYR A 122 -0.37 22.50 5.39
CA TYR A 122 -1.36 23.53 5.06
C TYR A 122 -2.39 23.79 6.18
N PHE A 123 -2.64 22.81 7.04
CA PHE A 123 -3.65 22.91 8.10
C PHE A 123 -3.10 23.24 9.49
N ASP A 124 -1.76 23.34 9.64
CA ASP A 124 -1.06 23.64 10.90
C ASP A 124 -1.58 22.82 12.11
N SER A 125 -1.86 21.54 11.87
CA SER A 125 -2.43 20.64 12.87
C SER A 125 -1.32 19.83 13.54
N ILE A 126 -0.84 20.34 14.68
CA ILE A 126 0.13 19.67 15.55
C ILE A 126 -0.35 18.26 15.93
N ILE A 127 -1.66 18.09 16.18
CA ILE A 127 -2.22 16.78 16.55
C ILE A 127 -2.11 15.78 15.39
N MET A 128 -2.40 16.19 14.15
CA MET A 128 -2.25 15.32 12.99
C MET A 128 -0.79 14.92 12.76
N TYR A 129 0.15 15.82 13.02
CA TYR A 129 1.58 15.55 12.97
C TYR A 129 1.99 14.44 13.93
N TYR A 130 1.62 14.56 15.22
CA TYR A 130 1.94 13.53 16.21
C TYR A 130 1.26 12.19 15.94
N MET A 131 0.00 12.19 15.49
CA MET A 131 -0.69 10.95 15.13
C MET A 131 0.00 10.22 13.98
N HIS A 132 0.43 10.95 12.95
CA HIS A 132 1.16 10.38 11.82
C HIS A 132 2.56 9.88 12.22
N LEU A 133 3.26 10.63 13.07
CA LEU A 133 4.57 10.24 13.57
C LEU A 133 4.54 9.04 14.52
N MET A 134 3.46 8.83 15.28
CA MET A 134 3.40 7.75 16.26
C MET A 134 2.83 6.47 15.68
N ILE A 135 1.81 6.57 14.85
CA ILE A 135 1.07 5.41 14.35
C ILE A 135 1.48 5.13 12.91
N PRO A 136 2.13 3.98 12.61
CA PRO A 136 2.46 3.59 11.24
C PRO A 136 1.17 3.14 10.52
N LEU A 137 0.39 4.11 10.04
CA LEU A 137 -0.94 3.89 9.47
C LEU A 137 -0.91 2.98 8.23
N GLU A 138 0.17 3.04 7.44
CA GLU A 138 0.39 2.13 6.32
C GLU A 138 0.31 0.65 6.73
N VAL A 139 0.79 0.30 7.93
CA VAL A 139 0.75 -1.07 8.44
C VAL A 139 -0.68 -1.49 8.74
N ILE A 140 -1.47 -0.61 9.37
CA ILE A 140 -2.88 -0.85 9.66
C ILE A 140 -3.67 -1.05 8.36
N ILE A 141 -3.41 -0.21 7.35
CA ILE A 141 -4.04 -0.32 6.03
C ILE A 141 -3.67 -1.65 5.37
N MET A 142 -2.41 -2.08 5.45
CA MET A 142 -1.97 -3.36 4.89
C MET A 142 -2.58 -4.56 5.64
N ILE A 143 -2.74 -4.50 6.96
CA ILE A 143 -3.45 -5.53 7.73
C ILE A 143 -4.91 -5.65 7.24
N ALA A 144 -5.61 -4.52 7.09
CA ALA A 144 -6.96 -4.50 6.56
C ALA A 144 -7.03 -5.07 5.13
N ALA A 145 -6.06 -4.74 4.27
CA ALA A 145 -5.95 -5.28 2.92
C ALA A 145 -5.83 -6.81 2.92
N PHE A 146 -4.92 -7.37 3.72
CA PHE A 146 -4.75 -8.82 3.85
C PHE A 146 -5.98 -9.51 4.44
N LEU A 147 -6.67 -8.90 5.40
CA LEU A 147 -7.93 -9.42 5.93
C LEU A 147 -9.03 -9.46 4.87
N LEU A 148 -9.15 -8.43 4.02
CA LEU A 148 -10.09 -8.43 2.89
C LEU A 148 -9.76 -9.54 1.89
N ILE A 149 -8.49 -9.72 1.55
CA ILE A 149 -8.04 -10.77 0.62
C ILE A 149 -8.23 -12.17 1.22
N TYR A 150 -7.94 -12.34 2.51
CA TYR A 150 -8.23 -13.58 3.24
C TYR A 150 -9.73 -13.87 3.23
N ASN A 151 -10.57 -12.88 3.50
CA ASN A 151 -12.02 -13.06 3.47
C ASN A 151 -12.55 -13.42 2.08
N PHE A 152 -11.94 -12.89 1.02
CA PHE A 152 -12.30 -13.22 -0.35
C PHE A 152 -11.84 -14.63 -0.74
N THR A 153 -10.56 -14.97 -0.53
CA THR A 153 -9.94 -16.22 -0.99
C THR A 153 -10.15 -17.41 -0.06
N LYS A 154 -10.40 -17.15 1.24
CA LYS A 154 -10.44 -18.12 2.34
C LYS A 154 -9.16 -18.94 2.52
N ARG A 155 -8.03 -18.47 1.98
CA ARG A 155 -6.72 -19.16 2.09
C ARG A 155 -5.95 -18.67 3.31
N LYS A 156 -5.64 -19.58 4.24
CA LYS A 156 -4.92 -19.28 5.50
C LYS A 156 -3.52 -18.70 5.29
N THR A 157 -2.89 -18.91 4.13
CA THR A 157 -1.57 -18.33 3.80
C THR A 157 -1.55 -16.80 3.87
N PHE A 158 -2.69 -16.13 3.66
CA PHE A 158 -2.80 -14.67 3.82
C PHE A 158 -2.82 -14.20 5.28
N LEU A 159 -2.88 -15.10 6.27
CA LEU A 159 -2.74 -14.74 7.69
C LEU A 159 -1.28 -14.54 8.12
N LEU A 160 -0.33 -15.21 7.45
CA LEU A 160 1.10 -15.10 7.75
C LEU A 160 1.64 -13.66 7.60
N PRO A 161 1.37 -12.92 6.51
CA PRO A 161 1.81 -11.53 6.41
C PRO A 161 1.13 -10.61 7.43
N ILE A 162 -0.08 -10.93 7.91
CA ILE A 162 -0.74 -10.17 8.99
C ILE A 162 0.08 -10.27 10.28
N ILE A 163 0.52 -11.47 10.65
CA ILE A 163 1.36 -11.69 11.83
C ILE A 163 2.67 -10.90 11.71
N PHE A 164 3.31 -10.96 10.54
CA PHE A 164 4.54 -10.18 10.29
C PHE A 164 4.32 -8.66 10.44
N LEU A 165 3.22 -8.14 9.89
CA LEU A 165 2.86 -6.73 10.01
C LEU A 165 2.56 -6.31 11.45
N LEU A 166 1.95 -7.19 12.26
CA LEU A 166 1.72 -6.93 13.68
C LEU A 166 3.03 -6.88 14.48
N ILE A 167 3.97 -7.77 14.18
CA ILE A 167 5.31 -7.74 14.79
C ILE A 167 6.02 -6.44 14.41
N TYR A 168 6.01 -6.08 13.12
CA TYR A 168 6.59 -4.82 12.66
C TYR A 168 5.95 -3.61 13.34
N PHE A 169 4.62 -3.57 13.46
CA PHE A 169 3.89 -2.52 14.17
C PHE A 169 4.38 -2.39 15.63
N ALA A 170 4.45 -3.50 16.35
CA ALA A 170 4.93 -3.52 17.73
C ALA A 170 6.38 -3.01 17.85
N CYS A 171 7.26 -3.39 16.92
CA CYS A 171 8.64 -2.91 16.88
C CYS A 171 8.73 -1.40 16.65
N VAL A 172 7.97 -0.85 15.70
CA VAL A 172 7.97 0.59 15.41
C VAL A 172 7.47 1.38 16.63
N VAL A 173 6.36 0.95 17.23
CA VAL A 173 5.79 1.61 18.40
C VAL A 173 6.75 1.54 19.59
N TYR A 174 7.36 0.38 19.83
CA TYR A 174 8.36 0.22 20.89
C TYR A 174 9.53 1.18 20.71
N VAL A 175 10.14 1.21 19.53
CA VAL A 175 11.29 2.11 19.24
C VAL A 175 10.92 3.58 19.45
N ARG A 176 9.74 4.01 18.99
CA ARG A 176 9.28 5.40 19.14
C ARG A 176 9.04 5.79 20.60
N ILE A 177 8.40 4.93 21.39
CA ILE A 177 8.20 5.15 22.83
C ILE A 177 9.54 5.23 23.57
N THR A 178 10.48 4.34 23.25
CA THR A 178 11.82 4.37 23.87
C THR A 178 12.59 5.64 23.52
N MET A 179 12.43 6.20 22.32
CA MET A 179 13.03 7.48 21.96
C MET A 179 12.49 8.66 22.77
N GLU A 180 11.18 8.71 23.03
CA GLU A 180 10.58 9.81 23.79
C GLU A 180 10.94 9.78 25.28
N THR A 181 11.24 8.58 25.80
CA THR A 181 11.46 8.35 27.24
C THR A 181 12.93 8.29 27.64
N ALA A 182 13.85 8.21 26.68
CA ALA A 182 15.26 8.13 26.96
C ALA A 182 15.83 9.49 27.39
N VAL A 183 16.45 9.52 28.58
CA VAL A 183 17.02 10.73 29.19
C VAL A 183 18.55 10.81 29.00
N GLU A 184 19.22 9.69 28.75
CA GLU A 184 20.68 9.60 28.67
C GLU A 184 21.19 9.11 27.30
N LEU A 185 22.21 9.80 26.78
CA LEU A 185 22.94 9.44 25.57
C LEU A 185 23.88 8.26 25.86
N THR A 186 23.39 7.05 25.59
CA THR A 186 24.16 5.80 25.61
C THR A 186 24.34 5.24 24.20
N ASP A 187 25.28 4.30 24.00
CA ASP A 187 25.40 3.57 22.72
C ASP A 187 24.10 2.86 22.33
N TYR A 188 23.33 2.42 23.32
CA TYR A 188 21.99 1.87 23.15
C TYR A 188 21.02 2.92 22.57
N PHE A 189 21.04 4.15 23.08
CA PHE A 189 20.22 5.23 22.53
C PHE A 189 20.58 5.54 21.06
N LEU A 190 21.87 5.55 20.72
CA LEU A 190 22.30 5.75 19.32
C LEU A 190 21.79 4.63 18.39
N PHE A 191 21.76 3.38 18.87
CA PHE A 191 21.17 2.26 18.14
C PHE A 191 19.67 2.47 17.89
N ILE A 192 18.93 2.89 18.92
CA ILE A 192 17.49 3.17 18.82
C ILE A 192 17.20 4.31 17.83
N VAL A 193 18.00 5.38 17.84
CA VAL A 193 17.88 6.48 16.86
C VAL A 193 18.05 5.96 15.43
N LYS A 194 19.10 5.18 15.16
CA LYS A 194 19.33 4.59 13.82
C LYS A 194 18.20 3.66 13.39
N MET A 195 17.61 2.91 14.32
CA MET A 195 16.44 2.07 14.05
C MET A 195 15.22 2.90 13.66
N ASN A 196 14.96 4.00 14.35
CA ASN A 196 13.87 4.90 14.01
C ASN A 196 14.09 5.57 12.65
N ASP A 197 15.29 6.04 12.36
CA ASP A 197 15.62 6.61 11.04
C ASP A 197 15.36 5.61 9.91
N CYS A 198 15.65 4.32 10.13
CA CYS A 198 15.34 3.24 9.20
C CYS A 198 13.82 3.08 9.00
N PHE A 199 13.03 3.13 10.08
CA PHE A 199 11.57 3.05 9.99
C PHE A 199 10.94 4.26 9.31
N VAL A 200 11.44 5.47 9.59
CA VAL A 200 11.03 6.69 8.89
C VAL A 200 11.34 6.55 7.41
N TRP A 201 12.54 6.08 7.06
CA TRP A 201 12.91 5.81 5.67
C TRP A 201 11.97 4.78 4.99
N PHE A 202 11.59 3.70 5.68
CA PHE A 202 10.61 2.76 5.15
C PHE A 202 9.23 3.39 4.91
N ALA A 203 8.79 4.30 5.79
CA ALA A 203 7.53 5.01 5.64
C ALA A 203 7.57 6.02 4.48
N ASP A 204 8.60 6.86 4.41
CA ASP A 204 8.78 7.90 3.39
C ASP A 204 8.74 7.34 1.96
N PHE A 205 9.28 6.13 1.76
CA PHE A 205 9.31 5.46 0.45
C PHE A 205 8.27 4.35 0.29
N ASN A 206 7.30 4.23 1.20
CA ASN A 206 6.24 3.21 1.16
C ASN A 206 6.79 1.78 1.00
N ILE A 207 7.93 1.46 1.61
CA ILE A 207 8.61 0.16 1.46
C ILE A 207 7.71 -0.98 1.97
N ILE A 208 7.05 -0.80 3.12
CA ILE A 208 6.19 -1.82 3.72
C ILE A 208 4.96 -2.12 2.84
N PRO A 209 4.19 -1.12 2.35
CA PRO A 209 3.14 -1.35 1.34
C PRO A 209 3.64 -2.07 0.09
N ILE A 210 4.80 -1.66 -0.46
CA ILE A 210 5.36 -2.24 -1.68
C ILE A 210 5.66 -3.73 -1.48
N ILE A 211 6.40 -4.09 -0.42
CA ILE A 211 6.75 -5.48 -0.11
C ILE A 211 5.48 -6.31 0.14
N SER A 212 4.52 -5.74 0.86
CA SER A 212 3.25 -6.40 1.19
C SER A 212 2.41 -6.68 -0.07
N LEU A 213 2.31 -5.71 -0.98
CA LEU A 213 1.60 -5.87 -2.26
C LEU A 213 2.32 -6.86 -3.20
N LEU A 214 3.65 -6.84 -3.22
CA LEU A 214 4.47 -7.82 -3.94
C LEU A 214 4.19 -9.23 -3.43
N TYR A 215 4.26 -9.42 -2.11
CA TYR A 215 4.00 -10.71 -1.47
C TYR A 215 2.57 -11.20 -1.75
N CYS A 216 1.58 -10.30 -1.63
CA CYS A 216 0.19 -10.58 -1.99
C CYS A 216 0.06 -11.05 -3.45
N TRP A 217 0.69 -10.32 -4.38
CA TRP A 217 0.68 -10.68 -5.79
C TRP A 217 1.29 -12.07 -6.03
N LEU A 218 2.43 -12.37 -5.40
CA LEU A 218 3.08 -13.68 -5.50
C LEU A 218 2.20 -14.81 -4.96
N LEU A 219 1.54 -14.63 -3.81
CA LEU A 219 0.62 -15.63 -3.26
C LEU A 219 -0.62 -15.85 -4.14
N LEU A 220 -1.19 -14.78 -4.68
CA LEU A 220 -2.31 -14.88 -5.62
C LEU A 220 -1.89 -15.48 -6.97
N ARG A 221 -0.60 -15.41 -7.31
CA ARG A 221 -0.06 -16.03 -8.53
C ARG A 221 0.24 -17.51 -8.32
N SER A 222 0.89 -17.90 -7.22
CA SER A 222 1.21 -19.31 -6.91
C SER A 222 -0.04 -20.14 -6.64
N ALA A 223 -1.14 -19.49 -6.26
CA ALA A 223 -2.47 -20.05 -6.20
C ALA A 223 -2.95 -20.76 -7.47
N LYS A 224 -2.26 -20.54 -8.60
CA LYS A 224 -2.49 -21.11 -9.92
C LYS A 224 -1.94 -22.53 -10.08
N ASP A 225 -0.93 -22.92 -9.30
CA ASP A 225 -0.11 -24.11 -9.59
C ASP A 225 -0.45 -25.32 -8.69
N VAL A 226 -1.58 -25.27 -7.97
CA VAL A 226 -2.02 -26.33 -7.01
C VAL A 226 -3.31 -27.02 -7.46
N ASP A 227 -3.86 -26.65 -8.63
CA ASP A 227 -5.02 -27.31 -9.26
C ASP A 227 -4.61 -28.05 -10.54
#